data_AF-A0A927X9V3-F1
#
_entry.id   AF-A0A927X9V3-F1
#
_cell.length_a   1.000
_cell.length_b   1.000
_cell.length_c   1.000
_cell.angle_alpha   90.00
_cell.angle_beta   90.00
_cell.angle_gamma   90.00
#
_symmetry.space_group_name_H-M   'P 1'
#
loop_
_entity.id
_entity.type
_entity.pdbx_description
1 polymer ?
#
loop_
_entity_poly.entity_id
_entity_poly.type
_entity_poly.pdbx_seq_one_letter_code
_entity_poly.pdbx_strand_id
1 'polypeptide(L)'
;MLKKYNDVINELRELNIPIKTKILYFIISLGVSLLIFSGILCILINLLIFRDFQKLIAFGIATVIVFIFFITDVIYFKALSQKRVSGIRIVILTDSLIFSIGVYIILILLYILGVV
;
A
#
# COMPACT_ATOMS: atom_id res chain seq x y z
N MET A 1 16.26 -2.92 -13.28
CA MET A 1 15.34 -2.19 -12.38
C MET A 1 16.03 -1.63 -11.15
N LEU A 2 16.81 -2.43 -10.42
CA LEU A 2 17.50 -2.02 -9.18
C LEU A 2 18.38 -0.75 -9.30
N LYS A 3 19.17 -0.57 -10.38
CA LYS A 3 19.94 0.68 -10.58
C LYS A 3 19.03 1.91 -10.67
N LYS A 4 18.03 1.88 -11.57
CA LYS A 4 17.03 2.97 -11.71
C LYS A 4 16.24 3.24 -10.42
N TYR A 5 15.96 2.22 -9.61
CA TYR A 5 15.31 2.37 -8.31
C TYR A 5 16.20 3.17 -7.35
N ASN A 6 17.47 2.80 -7.23
CA ASN A 6 18.44 3.49 -6.37
C ASN A 6 18.65 4.94 -6.82
N ASP A 7 18.73 5.19 -8.14
CA ASP A 7 18.91 6.53 -8.69
C ASP A 7 17.74 7.46 -8.31
N VAL A 8 16.50 6.98 -8.47
CA VAL A 8 15.28 7.75 -8.15
C VAL A 8 15.13 7.99 -6.64
N ILE A 9 15.54 7.03 -5.80
CA ILE A 9 15.54 7.20 -4.34
C ILE A 9 16.55 8.23 -3.89
N ASN A 10 17.73 8.25 -4.51
CA ASN A 10 18.75 9.26 -4.20
C ASN A 10 18.23 10.66 -4.58
N GLU A 11 17.60 10.80 -5.75
CA GLU A 11 16.95 12.05 -6.18
C GLU A 11 15.84 12.50 -5.20
N LEU A 12 15.04 11.56 -4.67
CA LEU A 12 14.03 11.82 -3.64
C LEU A 12 14.64 12.22 -2.28
N ARG A 13 15.83 11.72 -1.95
CA ARG A 13 16.55 12.10 -0.72
C ARG A 13 17.14 13.50 -0.82
N GLU A 14 17.63 13.87 -2.00
CA GLU A 14 18.21 15.20 -2.29
C GLU A 14 17.21 16.34 -2.19
N LEU A 15 15.90 16.07 -2.33
CA LEU A 15 14.83 17.05 -2.14
C LEU A 15 14.76 17.67 -0.73
N ASN A 16 15.49 17.13 0.25
CA ASN A 16 15.72 17.68 1.59
C ASN A 16 14.44 18.21 2.29
N ILE A 17 13.33 17.49 2.11
CA ILE A 17 12.02 17.89 2.63
C ILE A 17 12.00 17.69 4.16
N PRO A 18 11.52 18.67 4.95
CA PRO A 18 11.44 18.53 6.39
C PRO A 18 10.55 17.35 6.82
N ILE A 19 10.99 16.64 7.86
CA ILE A 19 10.35 15.41 8.37
C ILE A 19 8.87 15.65 8.72
N LYS A 20 8.54 16.81 9.31
CA LYS A 20 7.16 17.17 9.66
C LYS A 20 6.23 17.14 8.44
N THR A 21 6.69 17.65 7.31
CA THR A 21 5.92 17.68 6.06
C THR A 21 5.77 16.29 5.45
N LYS A 22 6.81 15.44 5.55
CA LYS A 22 6.72 14.03 5.15
C LYS A 22 5.64 13.28 5.92
N ILE A 23 5.60 13.45 7.25
CA ILE A 23 4.59 12.81 8.10
C ILE A 23 3.20 13.33 7.76
N LEU A 24 3.05 14.65 7.54
CA LEU A 24 1.76 15.23 7.18
C LEU A 24 1.22 14.65 5.86
N TYR A 25 2.04 14.57 4.81
CA TYR A 25 1.63 13.98 3.54
C TYR A 25 1.30 12.49 3.66
N PHE A 26 2.02 11.76 4.51
CA PHE A 26 1.69 10.36 4.81
C PHE A 26 0.32 10.22 5.46
N ILE A 27 0.01 11.03 6.49
CA ILE A 27 -1.30 10.98 7.16
C ILE A 27 -2.44 11.34 6.20
N ILE A 28 -2.26 12.37 5.37
CA ILE A 28 -3.27 12.79 4.40
C ILE A 28 -3.50 11.71 3.35
N SER A 29 -2.43 11.15 2.78
CA SER A 29 -2.53 10.08 1.76
C SER A 29 -3.17 8.81 2.31
N LEU A 30 -2.83 8.42 3.55
CA LEU A 30 -3.45 7.29 4.23
C LEU A 30 -4.95 7.56 4.48
N GLY A 31 -5.29 8.74 4.98
CA GLY A 31 -6.67 9.14 5.24
C GLY A 31 -7.55 9.11 4.00
N VAL A 32 -7.06 9.65 2.87
CA VAL A 32 -7.76 9.62 1.58
C VAL A 32 -7.95 8.18 1.10
N SER A 33 -6.92 7.35 1.21
CA SER A 33 -6.98 5.95 0.75
C SER A 33 -7.99 5.14 1.58
N LEU A 34 -8.01 5.32 2.91
CA LEU A 34 -9.00 4.69 3.78
C LEU A 34 -10.43 5.15 3.44
N LEU A 35 -10.62 6.43 3.13
CA LEU A 35 -11.94 6.97 2.78
C LEU A 35 -12.47 6.32 1.49
N ILE A 36 -11.61 6.19 0.46
CA ILE A 36 -11.94 5.52 -0.80
C ILE A 36 -12.34 4.05 -0.59
N PHE A 37 -11.60 3.31 0.24
CA PHE A 37 -11.82 1.87 0.42
C PHE A 37 -12.75 1.50 1.57
N SER A 38 -13.20 2.48 2.37
CA SER A 38 -14.09 2.26 3.52
C SER A 38 -15.35 1.48 3.18
N GLY A 39 -16.02 1.81 2.07
CA GLY A 39 -17.23 1.13 1.62
C GLY A 39 -16.99 -0.33 1.26
N ILE A 40 -15.91 -0.61 0.53
CA ILE A 40 -15.53 -1.98 0.12
C ILE A 40 -15.16 -2.81 1.35
N LEU A 41 -14.39 -2.24 2.28
CA LEU A 41 -14.06 -2.89 3.55
C LEU A 41 -15.31 -3.22 4.36
N CYS A 42 -16.28 -2.32 4.45
CA CYS A 42 -17.54 -2.54 5.16
C CYS A 42 -18.32 -3.71 4.57
N ILE A 43 -18.41 -3.80 3.25
CA ILE A 43 -19.06 -4.92 2.56
C ILE A 43 -18.34 -6.24 2.87
N LEU A 44 -17.00 -6.27 2.75
CA LEU A 44 -16.21 -7.47 3.04
C LEU A 44 -16.34 -7.92 4.50
N ILE A 45 -16.34 -6.99 5.45
CA ILE A 45 -16.52 -7.30 6.87
C ILE A 45 -17.91 -7.88 7.13
N ASN A 46 -18.96 -7.32 6.54
CA ASN A 46 -20.31 -7.86 6.68
C ASN A 46 -20.44 -9.27 6.09
N LEU A 47 -19.69 -9.57 5.03
CA LEU A 47 -19.67 -10.91 4.45
C LEU A 47 -18.97 -11.95 5.34
N LEU A 48 -18.14 -11.55 6.32
CA LEU A 48 -17.45 -12.50 7.24
C LEU A 48 -18.41 -13.35 8.08
N ILE A 49 -19.69 -12.95 8.15
CA ILE A 49 -20.77 -13.71 8.79
C ILE A 49 -20.95 -15.07 8.11
N PHE A 50 -20.67 -15.18 6.80
CA PHE A 50 -20.78 -16.43 6.07
C PHE A 50 -19.51 -17.28 6.24
N ARG A 51 -19.61 -18.28 7.13
CA ARG A 51 -18.51 -19.18 7.49
C ARG A 51 -17.85 -19.86 6.29
N ASP A 52 -18.63 -20.24 5.28
CA ASP A 52 -18.13 -20.91 4.07
C ASP A 52 -17.29 -20.00 3.17
N PHE A 53 -17.46 -18.67 3.28
CA PHE A 53 -16.75 -17.68 2.48
C PHE A 53 -15.59 -17.00 3.22
N GLN A 54 -15.36 -17.30 4.50
CA GLN A 54 -14.38 -16.60 5.34
C GLN A 54 -12.98 -16.55 4.71
N LYS A 55 -12.54 -17.65 4.09
CA LYS A 55 -11.25 -17.74 3.41
C LYS A 55 -11.19 -16.81 2.20
N LEU A 56 -12.20 -16.86 1.35
CA LEU A 56 -12.29 -16.00 0.17
C LEU A 56 -12.34 -14.52 0.57
N ILE A 57 -13.05 -14.20 1.65
CA ILE A 57 -13.17 -12.85 2.18
C ILE A 57 -11.84 -12.38 2.78
N ALA A 58 -11.10 -13.24 3.49
CA ALA A 58 -9.77 -12.91 3.99
C ALA A 58 -8.80 -12.55 2.85
N PHE A 59 -8.84 -13.30 1.73
CA PHE A 59 -8.11 -12.93 0.51
C PHE A 59 -8.60 -11.59 -0.07
N GLY A 60 -9.91 -11.35 -0.09
CA GLY A 60 -10.49 -10.07 -0.51
C GLY A 60 -10.01 -8.89 0.33
N ILE A 61 -10.01 -9.03 1.67
CA ILE A 61 -9.52 -8.02 2.61
C ILE A 61 -8.03 -7.77 2.39
N ALA A 62 -7.21 -8.83 2.24
CA ALA A 62 -5.79 -8.71 1.95
C ALA A 62 -5.55 -7.94 0.64
N THR A 63 -6.33 -8.24 -0.40
CA THR A 63 -6.28 -7.53 -1.68
C THR A 63 -6.59 -6.04 -1.49
N VAL A 64 -7.65 -5.71 -0.75
CA VAL A 64 -8.03 -4.32 -0.47
C VAL A 64 -6.96 -3.59 0.34
N ILE A 65 -6.33 -4.24 1.32
CA ILE A 65 -5.22 -3.68 2.07
C ILE A 65 -4.06 -3.33 1.13
N VAL A 66 -3.66 -4.25 0.24
CA VAL A 66 -2.61 -3.98 -0.76
C VAL A 66 -2.97 -2.77 -1.63
N PHE A 67 -4.23 -2.66 -2.06
CA PHE A 67 -4.67 -1.50 -2.83
C PHE A 67 -4.68 -0.19 -2.04
N ILE A 68 -5.05 -0.21 -0.75
CA ILE A 68 -4.97 0.96 0.13
C ILE A 68 -3.54 1.48 0.19
N PHE A 69 -2.57 0.58 0.41
CA PHE A 69 -1.15 0.94 0.45
C PHE A 69 -0.65 1.45 -0.90
N PHE A 70 -1.02 0.81 -2.01
CA PHE A 70 -0.68 1.26 -3.35
C PHE A 70 -1.19 2.69 -3.63
N ILE A 71 -2.46 2.98 -3.32
CA ILE A 71 -3.01 4.34 -3.51
C ILE A 71 -2.34 5.34 -2.57
N THR A 72 -2.07 4.94 -1.31
CA THR A 72 -1.36 5.77 -0.35
C THR A 72 0.00 6.17 -0.90
N ASP A 73 0.80 5.22 -1.40
CA ASP A 73 2.10 5.47 -2.00
C ASP A 73 1.99 6.39 -3.23
N VAL A 74 1.02 6.15 -4.11
CA VAL A 74 0.80 7.01 -5.29
C VAL A 74 0.55 8.46 -4.87
N ILE A 75 -0.34 8.70 -3.91
CA ILE A 75 -0.67 10.05 -3.44
C ILE A 75 0.52 10.65 -2.69
N TYR A 76 1.14 9.87 -1.81
CA TYR A 76 2.29 10.27 -1.00
C TYR A 76 3.47 10.73 -1.86
N PHE A 77 3.94 9.88 -2.76
CA PHE A 77 5.09 10.19 -3.61
C PHE A 77 4.78 11.29 -4.63
N LYS A 78 3.53 11.40 -5.09
CA LYS A 78 3.09 12.52 -5.94
C LYS A 78 3.10 13.85 -5.19
N ALA A 79 2.67 13.87 -3.92
CA ALA A 79 2.73 15.05 -3.06
C ALA A 79 4.17 15.41 -2.69
N LEU A 80 4.98 14.41 -2.34
CA LEU A 80 6.36 14.58 -1.90
C LEU A 80 7.26 15.09 -3.02
N SER A 81 7.14 14.52 -4.22
CA SER A 81 8.01 14.88 -5.36
C SER A 81 7.63 16.17 -6.06
N GLN A 82 6.39 16.67 -5.90
CA GLN A 82 5.83 17.77 -6.67
C GLN A 82 6.06 17.65 -8.20
N LYS A 83 6.09 16.41 -8.73
CA LYS A 83 6.43 16.08 -10.14
C LYS A 83 7.87 16.41 -10.59
N ARG A 84 8.79 16.68 -9.67
CA ARG A 84 10.19 17.05 -10.00
C ARG A 84 11.09 15.84 -10.30
N VAL A 85 10.75 14.67 -9.78
CA VAL A 85 11.54 13.44 -9.94
C VAL A 85 10.95 12.61 -11.07
N SER A 86 11.76 12.32 -12.09
CA SER A 86 11.35 11.47 -13.20
C SER A 86 11.52 9.99 -12.83
N GLY A 87 10.50 9.15 -13.05
CA GLY A 87 10.61 7.71 -12.78
C GLY A 87 10.13 7.22 -11.40
N ILE A 88 9.50 8.08 -10.59
CA ILE A 88 8.85 7.71 -9.29
C ILE A 88 7.93 6.49 -9.43
N ARG A 89 7.28 6.34 -10.59
CA ARG A 89 6.40 5.19 -10.88
C ARG A 89 7.11 3.84 -10.67
N ILE A 90 8.40 3.77 -10.95
CA ILE A 90 9.21 2.55 -10.76
C ILE A 90 9.34 2.24 -9.28
N VAL A 91 9.56 3.25 -8.43
CA VAL A 91 9.64 3.09 -6.98
C VAL A 91 8.29 2.64 -6.43
N ILE A 92 7.20 3.33 -6.78
CA ILE A 92 5.83 2.96 -6.36
C ILE A 92 5.53 1.51 -6.73
N LEU A 93 5.75 1.12 -7.99
CA LEU A 93 5.49 -0.24 -8.45
C LEU A 93 6.34 -1.28 -7.71
N THR A 94 7.62 -0.99 -7.48
CA THR A 94 8.54 -1.93 -6.82
C THR A 94 8.17 -2.11 -5.35
N ASP A 95 7.96 -1.01 -4.62
CA ASP A 95 7.62 -1.05 -3.19
C ASP A 95 6.27 -1.74 -2.97
N SER A 96 5.27 -1.41 -3.80
CA SER A 96 3.95 -2.04 -3.71
C SER A 96 3.96 -3.53 -4.09
N LEU A 97 4.80 -3.96 -5.04
CA LEU A 97 4.97 -5.38 -5.37
C LEU A 97 5.62 -6.15 -4.21
N ILE A 98 6.68 -5.60 -3.61
CA ILE A 98 7.35 -6.21 -2.45
C ILE A 98 6.37 -6.32 -1.28
N PHE A 99 5.61 -5.26 -1.00
CA PHE A 99 4.60 -5.25 0.04
C PHE A 99 3.51 -6.29 -0.22
N SER A 100 2.97 -6.34 -1.44
CA SER A 100 1.96 -7.32 -1.85
C SER A 100 2.45 -8.76 -1.62
N ILE A 101 3.65 -9.09 -2.09
CA ILE A 101 4.26 -10.41 -1.87
C ILE A 101 4.35 -10.72 -0.37
N GLY A 102 4.81 -9.77 0.45
CA GLY A 102 4.90 -9.93 1.89
C GLY A 102 3.54 -10.22 2.54
N VAL A 103 2.51 -9.45 2.20
CA VAL A 103 1.14 -9.63 2.71
C VAL A 103 0.60 -11.01 2.36
N TYR A 104 0.75 -11.45 1.10
CA TYR A 104 0.24 -12.75 0.68
C TYR A 104 1.03 -13.92 1.29
N ILE A 105 2.35 -13.80 1.46
CA ILE A 105 3.14 -14.82 2.17
C ILE A 105 2.64 -14.97 3.62
N ILE A 106 2.43 -13.86 4.33
CA ILE A 106 1.91 -13.88 5.71
C ILE A 106 0.53 -14.54 5.75
N LEU A 107 -0.37 -14.18 4.81
CA LEU A 107 -1.70 -14.75 4.71
C LEU A 107 -1.65 -16.28 4.49
N ILE A 108 -0.80 -16.73 3.57
CA ILE A 108 -0.60 -18.16 3.29
C ILE A 108 -0.05 -18.89 4.52
N LEU A 109 0.90 -18.30 5.24
CA LEU A 109 1.43 -18.87 6.48
C LEU A 109 0.36 -19.01 7.56
N LEU A 110 -0.45 -17.97 7.78
CA LEU A 110 -1.57 -18.01 8.72
C LEU A 110 -2.58 -19.10 8.38
N TYR A 111 -2.81 -19.32 7.09
CA TYR A 111 -3.68 -20.37 6.60
C TYR A 111 -3.11 -21.78 6.84
N ILE A 112 -1.83 -21.99 6.55
CA ILE A 112 -1.14 -23.28 6.76
C ILE A 112 -1.06 -23.61 8.26
N LEU A 113 -0.88 -22.61 9.12
CA LEU A 113 -0.84 -22.77 10.58
C LEU A 113 -2.22 -23.00 11.21
N GLY A 114 -3.30 -22.97 10.44
CA GLY A 114 -4.67 -23.20 10.91
C GLY A 114 -5.22 -22.08 11.81
N VAL A 115 -4.65 -20.88 11.72
CA VAL A 115 -5.10 -19.70 12.49
C VAL A 115 -6.28 -19.00 11.80
N VAL A 116 -6.45 -19.20 10.48
CA VAL A 116 -7.48 -18.59 9.63
C VAL A 116 -8.18 -19.63 8.77
#